data_AF-A0A7C4DXQ2-F1
#
_entry.id   AF-A0A7C4DXQ2-F1
#
_cell.length_a   1.000
_cell.length_b   1.000
_cell.length_c   1.000
_cell.angle_alpha   90.00
_cell.angle_beta   90.00
_cell.angle_gamma   90.00
#
_symmetry.space_group_name_H-M   'P 1'
#
loop_
_entity.id
_entity.type
_entity.pdbx_description
1 polymer ?
#
loop_
_entity_poly.entity_id
_entity_poly.type
_entity_poly.pdbx_seq_one_letter_code
_entity_poly.pdbx_strand_id
1 'polypeptide(L)'
;MTRIGGMMLKEYFKLIEELDEDRLEKAIILALNPPVELINYYTKYFRSFNETLPPQPSIESIPIESIKKILGEDGVEIFLAVDQVVSLMPRYMLRKLNEVLTKREDLDIVRTLSRKLYDEYSKTVDGMKVKDLIFEDSRKKHILLVLPSWRQLEIVHGRWSEFAWKEKTLKNEETPTVEGWVKDVTLLADVLIDEGVKPIIVADTVHEGRLPVSRGETIYVDFGRGLCKIGYPRDSSITWFSRPIISNMALPFRRGEEEVIIEVYWRIGLTPITRLRWVESGGSLKRMKVEGGNFFMIGNDEEAALITGIGVRGTDPETFTLLDSLLPKGVRFFGVPLSGYLKDWVGGAVHLDVVFAYLGEVGEGRVALVDPSRMGFYSILEYDRDSKNFKLKSFIEFAREFELIIDEPPRKLGSPITMINALNLGNGKLVVDSFNREVNRYLEKELKIDLIEVNISHIEAGGGGPRCATRDIPRLLSSG
;
A
#
# COMPACT_ATOMS: atom_id res chain seq x y z
N MET A 1 24.81 -3.71 1.22
CA MET A 1 23.68 -4.37 1.92
C MET A 1 23.42 -3.58 3.19
N THR A 2 22.22 -3.05 3.34
CA THR A 2 21.90 -2.03 4.36
C THR A 2 21.35 -2.66 5.61
N ARG A 3 21.93 -2.29 6.75
CA ARG A 3 21.53 -2.73 8.09
C ARG A 3 20.36 -1.89 8.59
N ILE A 4 19.30 -2.54 9.03
CA ILE A 4 18.20 -1.97 9.81
C ILE A 4 18.49 -2.36 11.26
N GLY A 5 18.58 -1.40 12.18
CA GLY A 5 18.96 -1.70 13.57
C GLY A 5 20.25 -2.52 13.69
N GLY A 6 21.23 -2.31 12.80
CA GLY A 6 22.49 -3.07 12.80
C GLY A 6 22.49 -4.43 12.08
N MET A 7 21.35 -4.96 11.62
CA MET A 7 21.23 -6.29 10.99
C MET A 7 20.52 -6.25 9.61
N MET A 8 20.75 -7.27 8.80
CA MET A 8 19.96 -7.53 7.59
C MET A 8 18.59 -8.11 7.97
N LEU A 9 17.54 -7.81 7.20
CA LEU A 9 16.19 -8.30 7.50
C LEU A 9 16.09 -9.82 7.65
N LYS A 10 16.89 -10.59 6.90
CA LYS A 10 16.95 -12.05 7.04
C LYS A 10 17.59 -12.55 8.34
N GLU A 11 18.47 -11.75 8.94
CA GLU A 11 19.15 -12.11 10.18
C GLU A 11 18.18 -12.00 11.38
N TYR A 12 17.16 -11.14 11.29
CA TYR A 12 16.08 -11.09 12.27
C TYR A 12 15.34 -12.43 12.40
N PHE A 13 15.09 -13.13 11.30
CA PHE A 13 14.42 -14.43 11.37
C PHE A 13 15.28 -15.49 12.06
N LYS A 14 16.61 -15.43 11.92
CA LYS A 14 17.54 -16.33 12.60
C LYS A 14 17.62 -16.02 14.10
N LEU A 15 17.62 -14.74 14.46
CA LEU A 15 17.69 -14.30 15.86
C LEU A 15 16.59 -14.95 16.70
N ILE A 16 15.35 -15.04 16.18
CA ILE A 16 14.21 -15.67 16.88
C ILE A 16 14.48 -17.13 17.26
N GLU A 17 15.23 -17.88 16.44
CA GLU A 17 15.53 -19.28 16.73
C GLU A 17 16.53 -19.45 17.88
N GLU A 18 17.35 -18.44 18.13
CA GLU A 18 18.41 -18.46 19.14
C GLU A 18 17.95 -17.95 20.52
N LEU A 19 16.78 -17.29 20.58
CA LEU A 19 16.22 -16.79 21.84
C LEU A 19 15.77 -17.94 22.75
N ASP A 20 15.98 -17.80 24.06
CA ASP A 20 15.32 -18.66 25.04
C ASP A 20 13.81 -18.32 25.14
N GLU A 21 13.04 -19.22 25.76
CA GLU A 21 11.57 -19.11 25.82
C GLU A 21 11.11 -17.85 26.59
N ASP A 22 11.78 -17.46 27.68
CA ASP A 22 11.42 -16.29 28.50
C ASP A 22 11.67 -14.98 27.75
N ARG A 23 12.81 -14.86 27.07
CA ARG A 23 13.10 -13.68 26.24
C ARG A 23 12.15 -13.56 25.05
N LEU A 24 11.85 -14.67 24.38
CA LEU A 24 10.92 -14.67 23.25
C LEU A 24 9.50 -14.29 23.70
N GLU A 25 9.01 -14.84 24.80
CA GLU A 25 7.72 -14.48 25.39
C GLU A 25 7.62 -12.98 25.68
N LYS A 26 8.60 -12.41 26.40
CA LYS A 26 8.65 -10.97 26.69
C LYS A 26 8.64 -10.12 25.41
N ALA A 27 9.39 -10.54 24.39
CA ALA A 27 9.47 -9.84 23.12
C ALA A 27 8.15 -9.88 22.35
N ILE A 28 7.42 -11.01 22.38
CA ILE A 28 6.10 -11.13 21.75
C ILE A 28 5.09 -10.21 22.46
N ILE A 29 5.05 -10.24 23.80
CA ILE A 29 4.17 -9.36 24.58
C ILE A 29 4.43 -7.90 24.23
N LEU A 30 5.71 -7.52 24.15
CA LEU A 30 6.12 -6.16 23.78
C LEU A 30 5.76 -5.79 22.34
N ALA A 31 5.91 -6.72 21.38
CA ALA A 31 5.56 -6.50 19.97
C ALA A 31 4.05 -6.37 19.73
N LEU A 32 3.24 -7.08 20.53
CA LEU A 32 1.78 -6.97 20.50
C LEU A 32 1.30 -5.67 21.14
N ASN A 33 1.97 -5.21 22.20
CA ASN A 33 1.59 -4.01 22.95
C ASN A 33 2.79 -3.07 23.17
N PRO A 34 3.34 -2.48 22.09
CA PRO A 34 4.49 -1.59 22.22
C PRO A 34 4.11 -0.31 22.99
N PRO A 35 5.01 0.25 23.82
CA PRO A 35 4.76 1.50 24.53
C PRO A 35 4.93 2.69 23.58
N VAL A 36 3.93 2.88 22.71
CA VAL A 36 3.94 3.91 21.67
C VAL A 36 3.62 5.28 22.26
N GLU A 37 4.53 6.23 22.05
CA GLU A 37 4.30 7.65 22.24
C GLU A 37 3.71 8.26 20.96
N LEU A 38 2.61 8.99 21.12
CA LEU A 38 1.85 9.58 20.01
C LEU A 38 1.97 11.10 20.03
N ILE A 39 2.43 11.70 18.93
CA ILE A 39 2.30 13.13 18.68
C ILE A 39 1.16 13.31 17.69
N ASN A 40 0.04 13.84 18.20
CA ASN A 40 -1.14 14.14 17.41
C ASN A 40 -1.13 15.62 16.98
N TYR A 41 -1.25 15.88 15.67
CA TYR A 41 -1.31 17.24 15.14
C TYR A 41 -2.62 17.96 15.47
N TYR A 42 -3.71 17.23 15.76
CA TYR A 42 -5.03 17.80 16.06
C TYR A 42 -5.05 18.72 17.28
N THR A 43 -4.24 18.46 18.30
CA THR A 43 -4.47 19.02 19.64
C THR A 43 -3.60 20.23 19.97
N LYS A 44 -2.51 20.48 19.23
CA LYS A 44 -1.46 21.43 19.68
C LYS A 44 -1.16 22.58 18.72
N TYR A 45 -1.46 22.43 17.43
CA TYR A 45 -0.97 23.37 16.39
C TYR A 45 -2.06 23.99 15.53
N PHE A 46 -3.29 23.48 15.61
CA PHE A 46 -4.42 24.05 14.90
C PHE A 46 -5.22 24.94 15.85
N ARG A 47 -5.54 26.17 15.41
CA ARG A 47 -6.53 27.02 16.11
C ARG A 47 -7.79 26.18 16.30
N SER A 48 -8.46 26.30 17.44
CA SER A 48 -9.76 25.66 17.69
C SER A 48 -10.70 25.98 16.53
N PHE A 49 -10.85 25.04 15.60
CA PHE A 49 -11.78 25.17 14.51
C PHE A 49 -13.11 24.62 15.01
N ASN A 50 -14.19 25.37 14.82
CA ASN A 50 -15.55 24.89 15.07
C ASN A 50 -15.98 23.81 14.04
N GLU A 51 -15.05 23.35 13.19
CA GLU A 51 -15.24 22.39 12.12
C GLU A 51 -14.33 21.18 12.35
N THR A 52 -14.82 19.99 12.02
CA THR A 52 -14.04 18.75 12.09
C THR A 52 -12.97 18.77 11.00
N LEU A 53 -11.70 18.82 11.37
CA LEU A 53 -10.60 18.75 10.40
C LEU A 53 -10.53 17.34 9.76
N PRO A 54 -10.20 17.26 8.46
CA PRO A 54 -9.97 15.98 7.80
C PRO A 54 -8.84 15.20 8.51
N PRO A 55 -8.89 13.86 8.45
CA PRO A 55 -7.95 12.96 9.14
C PRO A 55 -6.50 13.34 8.91
N GLN A 56 -5.77 13.62 10.00
CA GLN A 56 -4.33 13.89 9.97
C GLN A 56 -3.53 12.64 10.42
N PRO A 57 -2.36 12.38 9.82
CA PRO A 57 -1.46 11.32 10.28
C PRO A 57 -0.92 11.69 11.66
N SER A 58 -0.45 10.70 12.41
CA SER A 58 0.33 10.93 13.63
C SER A 58 1.82 10.69 13.40
N ILE A 59 2.65 11.20 14.32
CA ILE A 59 4.01 10.66 14.52
C ILE A 59 3.95 9.70 15.70
N GLU A 60 4.49 8.50 15.51
CA GLU A 60 4.55 7.46 16.53
C GLU A 60 5.99 7.06 16.76
N SER A 61 6.36 6.95 18.04
CA SER A 61 7.66 6.43 18.43
C SER A 61 7.60 5.52 19.65
N ILE A 62 8.60 4.65 19.77
CA ILE A 62 8.88 3.87 20.96
C ILE A 62 10.27 4.28 21.47
N PRO A 63 10.41 4.77 22.71
CA PRO A 63 11.73 5.04 23.28
C PRO A 63 12.58 3.77 23.36
N ILE A 64 13.84 3.82 22.88
CA ILE A 64 14.74 2.65 22.89
C ILE A 64 14.97 2.14 24.32
N GLU A 65 15.15 3.05 25.28
CA GLU A 65 15.35 2.72 26.69
C GLU A 65 14.19 1.90 27.28
N SER A 66 12.95 2.14 26.83
CA SER A 66 11.79 1.36 27.25
C SER A 66 11.87 -0.09 26.78
N ILE A 67 12.42 -0.33 25.59
CA ILE A 67 12.65 -1.67 25.05
C ILE A 67 13.80 -2.35 25.79
N LYS A 68 14.93 -1.64 25.93
CA LYS A 68 16.13 -2.17 26.60
C LYS A 68 15.88 -2.57 28.05
N LYS A 69 15.06 -1.80 28.77
CA LYS A 69 14.65 -2.12 30.14
C LYS A 69 13.95 -3.48 30.26
N ILE A 70 13.23 -3.90 29.21
CA ILE A 70 12.45 -5.15 29.20
C ILE A 70 13.28 -6.30 28.64
N LEU A 71 14.03 -6.08 27.56
CA LEU A 71 14.66 -7.13 26.76
C LEU A 71 16.19 -7.20 26.88
N GLY A 72 16.85 -6.24 27.54
CA GLY A 72 18.31 -6.13 27.63
C GLY A 72 18.93 -5.22 26.57
N GLU A 73 20.26 -5.16 26.52
CA GLU A 73 21.00 -4.23 25.64
C GLU A 73 20.79 -4.48 24.14
N ASP A 74 20.66 -5.75 23.73
CA ASP A 74 20.28 -6.25 22.40
C ASP A 74 18.75 -6.27 22.18
N GLY A 75 18.00 -5.61 23.07
CA GLY A 75 16.54 -5.66 23.08
C GLY A 75 15.88 -5.03 21.86
N VAL A 76 16.55 -4.08 21.19
CA VAL A 76 16.00 -3.40 20.00
C VAL A 76 15.95 -4.36 18.82
N GLU A 77 17.03 -5.09 18.57
CA GLU A 77 17.13 -6.09 17.50
C GLU A 77 16.12 -7.22 17.72
N ILE A 78 15.98 -7.68 18.97
CA ILE A 78 14.99 -8.70 19.36
C ILE A 78 13.57 -8.20 19.11
N PHE A 79 13.25 -6.97 19.54
CA PHE A 79 11.94 -6.37 19.32
C PHE A 79 11.62 -6.29 17.83
N LEU A 80 12.53 -5.73 17.01
CA LEU A 80 12.33 -5.59 15.57
C LEU A 80 12.16 -6.95 14.89
N ALA A 81 12.92 -7.97 15.31
CA ALA A 81 12.80 -9.32 14.77
C ALA A 81 11.43 -9.95 15.08
N VAL A 82 10.99 -9.89 16.33
CA VAL A 82 9.70 -10.45 16.74
C VAL A 82 8.53 -9.65 16.14
N ASP A 83 8.61 -8.32 16.11
CA ASP A 83 7.63 -7.43 15.47
C ASP A 83 7.43 -7.78 13.99
N GLN A 84 8.52 -8.00 13.27
CA GLN A 84 8.49 -8.40 11.86
C GLN A 84 7.72 -9.71 11.64
N VAL A 85 7.88 -10.71 12.51
CA VAL A 85 7.19 -12.00 12.38
C VAL A 85 5.73 -11.89 12.82
N VAL A 86 5.47 -11.29 13.98
CA VAL A 86 4.12 -11.15 14.55
C VAL A 86 3.25 -10.29 13.65
N SER A 87 3.78 -9.21 13.08
CA SER A 87 3.02 -8.29 12.22
C SER A 87 2.66 -8.87 10.85
N LEU A 88 3.24 -10.02 10.49
CA LEU A 88 2.97 -10.81 9.29
C LEU A 88 2.11 -12.06 9.55
N MET A 89 1.71 -12.29 10.80
CA MET A 89 0.85 -13.42 11.15
C MET A 89 -0.55 -13.27 10.54
N PRO A 90 -1.12 -14.34 9.97
CA PRO A 90 -2.54 -14.39 9.65
C PRO A 90 -3.41 -14.01 10.84
N ARG A 91 -4.52 -13.35 10.58
CA ARG A 91 -5.40 -12.82 11.63
C ARG A 91 -5.87 -13.92 12.58
N TYR A 92 -6.17 -15.13 12.09
CA TYR A 92 -6.59 -16.23 12.95
C TYR A 92 -5.48 -16.68 13.92
N MET A 93 -4.20 -16.65 13.50
CA MET A 93 -3.06 -16.98 14.36
C MET A 93 -2.81 -15.86 15.37
N LEU A 94 -2.88 -14.60 14.92
CA LEU A 94 -2.67 -13.44 15.77
C LEU A 94 -3.73 -13.35 16.89
N ARG A 95 -4.99 -13.68 16.60
CA ARG A 95 -6.05 -13.75 17.63
C ARG A 95 -5.76 -14.82 18.68
N LYS A 96 -5.33 -16.02 18.25
CA LYS A 96 -4.93 -17.09 19.17
C LYS A 96 -3.79 -16.62 20.09
N LEU A 97 -2.78 -15.96 19.52
CA LEU A 97 -1.64 -15.43 20.26
C LEU A 97 -2.03 -14.32 21.26
N ASN A 98 -3.00 -13.47 20.92
CA ASN A 98 -3.51 -12.41 21.80
C ASN A 98 -4.40 -12.91 22.95
N GLU A 99 -5.18 -13.96 22.73
CA GLU A 99 -6.14 -14.47 23.73
C GLU A 99 -5.46 -15.29 24.82
N VAL A 100 -4.42 -16.04 24.47
CA VAL A 100 -3.78 -17.01 25.36
C VAL A 100 -2.29 -17.06 25.04
N LEU A 101 -1.48 -16.19 25.63
CA LEU A 101 -0.02 -16.34 25.63
C LEU A 101 0.38 -17.07 26.90
N THR A 102 0.09 -18.38 26.95
CA THR A 102 0.23 -19.15 28.21
C THR A 102 0.92 -20.50 28.03
N LYS A 103 1.31 -20.87 26.80
CA LYS A 103 1.87 -22.20 26.51
C LYS A 103 3.07 -22.12 25.59
N ARG A 104 3.98 -23.09 25.77
CA ARG A 104 5.12 -23.36 24.88
C ARG A 104 4.71 -23.48 23.41
N GLU A 105 3.54 -24.05 23.14
CA GLU A 105 2.95 -24.19 21.79
C GLU A 105 2.76 -22.84 21.07
N ASP A 106 2.53 -21.75 21.79
CA ASP A 106 2.33 -20.42 21.21
C ASP A 106 3.66 -19.81 20.72
N LEU A 107 4.77 -20.12 21.42
CA LEU A 107 6.13 -19.75 21.00
C LEU A 107 6.57 -20.52 19.75
N ASP A 108 6.18 -21.80 19.65
CA ASP A 108 6.48 -22.64 18.49
C ASP A 108 5.82 -22.13 17.20
N ILE A 109 4.65 -21.48 17.30
CA ILE A 109 3.98 -20.82 16.17
C ILE A 109 4.87 -19.69 15.61
N VAL A 110 5.44 -18.86 16.49
CA VAL A 110 6.32 -17.74 16.09
C VAL A 110 7.58 -18.26 15.41
N ARG A 111 8.24 -19.28 15.99
CA ARG A 111 9.43 -19.93 15.40
C ARG A 111 9.13 -20.56 14.04
N THR A 112 8.02 -21.30 13.95
CA THR A 112 7.61 -21.95 12.69
C THR A 112 7.35 -20.92 11.59
N LEU A 113 6.68 -19.82 11.93
CA LEU A 113 6.49 -18.73 10.97
C LEU A 113 7.81 -18.05 10.62
N SER A 114 8.70 -17.81 11.59
CA SER A 114 10.02 -17.22 11.37
C SER A 114 10.83 -18.01 10.34
N ARG A 115 10.90 -19.35 10.49
CA ARG A 115 11.56 -20.24 9.51
C ARG A 115 10.95 -20.16 8.12
N LYS A 116 9.62 -20.16 8.03
CA LYS A 116 8.92 -20.01 6.75
C LYS A 116 9.26 -18.67 6.09
N LEU A 117 9.25 -17.57 6.84
CA LEU A 117 9.58 -16.25 6.33
C LEU A 117 11.04 -16.14 5.91
N TYR A 118 11.96 -16.76 6.65
CA TYR A 118 13.36 -16.86 6.26
C TYR A 118 13.52 -17.54 4.88
N ASP A 119 12.88 -18.70 4.70
CA ASP A 119 12.95 -19.45 3.44
C ASP A 119 12.35 -18.65 2.27
N GLU A 120 11.21 -18.00 2.49
CA GLU A 120 10.56 -17.17 1.46
C GLU A 120 11.38 -15.93 1.12
N TYR A 121 11.98 -15.29 2.13
CA TYR A 121 12.87 -14.15 1.93
C TYR A 121 14.11 -14.55 1.13
N SER A 122 14.79 -15.64 1.51
CA SER A 122 15.98 -16.11 0.80
C SER A 122 15.68 -16.57 -0.63
N LYS A 123 14.49 -17.11 -0.91
CA LYS A 123 14.11 -17.47 -2.30
C LYS A 123 13.78 -16.25 -3.16
N THR A 124 13.29 -15.18 -2.54
CA THR A 124 12.69 -14.05 -3.25
C THR A 124 13.66 -12.87 -3.37
N VAL A 125 14.36 -12.55 -2.28
CA VAL A 125 15.17 -11.32 -2.13
C VAL A 125 16.66 -11.58 -2.29
N ASP A 126 17.18 -12.70 -1.78
CA ASP A 126 18.60 -12.99 -1.93
C ASP A 126 18.95 -13.21 -3.42
N GLY A 127 19.84 -12.36 -3.94
CA GLY A 127 20.28 -12.45 -5.34
C GLY A 127 19.30 -11.88 -6.37
N MET A 128 18.21 -11.23 -5.93
CA MET A 128 17.27 -10.52 -6.81
C MET A 128 18.02 -9.54 -7.71
N LYS A 129 17.66 -9.51 -8.99
CA LYS A 129 18.15 -8.56 -10.00
C LYS A 129 17.01 -7.69 -10.50
N VAL A 130 17.36 -6.63 -11.24
CA VAL A 130 16.38 -5.69 -11.79
C VAL A 130 15.36 -6.39 -12.68
N LYS A 131 15.80 -7.28 -13.58
CA LYS A 131 14.93 -8.12 -14.43
C LYS A 131 13.91 -9.03 -13.69
N ASP A 132 14.09 -9.24 -12.39
CA ASP A 132 13.16 -10.07 -11.59
C ASP A 132 12.01 -9.21 -11.02
N LEU A 133 12.06 -7.89 -11.20
CA LEU A 133 11.04 -6.95 -10.76
C LEU A 133 9.85 -6.90 -11.72
N ILE A 134 8.70 -6.55 -11.18
CA ILE A 134 7.44 -6.32 -11.88
C ILE A 134 7.24 -4.82 -11.96
N PHE A 135 7.17 -4.31 -13.19
CA PHE A 135 6.94 -2.89 -13.49
C PHE A 135 5.45 -2.57 -13.57
N GLU A 136 5.10 -1.29 -13.42
CA GLU A 136 3.71 -0.81 -13.43
C GLU A 136 2.99 -1.16 -14.75
N ASP A 137 3.68 -1.19 -15.88
CA ASP A 137 3.16 -1.54 -17.21
C ASP A 137 3.34 -3.02 -17.59
N SER A 138 3.86 -3.85 -16.68
CA SER A 138 3.93 -5.29 -16.91
C SER A 138 2.53 -5.88 -17.09
N ARG A 139 2.38 -6.84 -18.02
CA ARG A 139 1.09 -7.50 -18.29
C ARG A 139 0.52 -8.13 -17.02
N LYS A 140 -0.70 -7.72 -16.65
CA LYS A 140 -1.40 -8.25 -15.47
C LYS A 140 -2.01 -9.61 -15.75
N LYS A 141 -2.03 -10.48 -14.73
CA LYS A 141 -2.59 -11.84 -14.81
C LYS A 141 -3.67 -12.08 -13.77
N HIS A 142 -3.41 -11.65 -12.54
CA HIS A 142 -4.34 -11.77 -11.43
C HIS A 142 -4.46 -10.41 -10.75
N ILE A 143 -5.69 -10.03 -10.42
CA ILE A 143 -5.99 -8.78 -9.75
C ILE A 143 -6.90 -9.05 -8.58
N LEU A 144 -6.49 -8.58 -7.40
CA LEU A 144 -7.28 -8.62 -6.19
C LEU A 144 -8.25 -7.44 -6.15
N LEU A 145 -9.51 -7.75 -5.87
CA LEU A 145 -10.61 -6.84 -5.61
C LEU A 145 -11.21 -7.15 -4.23
N VAL A 146 -11.72 -6.13 -3.54
CA VAL A 146 -12.30 -6.29 -2.18
C VAL A 146 -13.71 -5.73 -2.09
N LEU A 147 -14.61 -6.54 -1.52
CA LEU A 147 -16.03 -6.26 -1.30
C LEU A 147 -16.32 -6.04 0.20
N PRO A 148 -16.29 -4.79 0.70
CA PRO A 148 -16.76 -4.47 2.03
C PRO A 148 -18.25 -4.79 2.19
N SER A 149 -18.64 -5.05 3.43
CA SER A 149 -20.02 -5.23 3.85
C SER A 149 -20.56 -4.00 4.58
N TRP A 150 -21.83 -4.06 4.96
CA TRP A 150 -22.47 -3.04 5.79
C TRP A 150 -21.69 -2.79 7.09
N ARG A 151 -21.04 -3.82 7.67
CA ARG A 151 -20.22 -3.70 8.90
C ARG A 151 -19.03 -2.75 8.75
N GLN A 152 -18.54 -2.55 7.53
CA GLN A 152 -17.45 -1.62 7.25
C GLN A 152 -17.96 -0.27 6.74
N LEU A 153 -19.06 -0.23 5.98
CA LEU A 153 -19.53 1.00 5.35
C LEU A 153 -20.46 1.83 6.24
N GLU A 154 -21.23 1.22 7.15
CA GLU A 154 -22.24 1.92 7.96
C GLU A 154 -21.68 3.06 8.81
N ILE A 155 -20.42 2.91 9.27
CA ILE A 155 -19.76 3.87 10.15
C ILE A 155 -19.51 5.24 9.49
N VAL A 156 -19.59 5.31 8.16
CA VAL A 156 -19.32 6.52 7.38
C VAL A 156 -20.53 7.47 7.36
N HIS A 157 -21.76 6.95 7.48
CA HIS A 157 -22.96 7.78 7.41
C HIS A 157 -22.99 8.81 8.56
N GLY A 158 -23.16 10.08 8.21
CA GLY A 158 -23.09 11.21 9.14
C GLY A 158 -21.66 11.66 9.48
N ARG A 159 -20.62 10.98 8.98
CA ARG A 159 -19.20 11.17 9.34
C ARG A 159 -18.28 11.19 8.11
N TRP A 160 -18.80 11.55 6.95
CA TRP A 160 -18.08 11.51 5.66
C TRP A 160 -16.70 12.19 5.68
N SER A 161 -16.61 13.40 6.24
CA SER A 161 -15.34 14.14 6.34
C SER A 161 -14.29 13.44 7.21
N GLU A 162 -14.72 12.74 8.27
CA GLU A 162 -13.83 12.01 9.17
C GLU A 162 -13.16 10.82 8.45
N PHE A 163 -13.92 10.17 7.56
CA PHE A 163 -13.44 9.03 6.79
C PHE A 163 -12.97 9.39 5.38
N ALA A 164 -12.77 10.69 5.08
CA ALA A 164 -12.39 11.17 3.74
C ALA A 164 -13.26 10.53 2.63
N TRP A 165 -14.57 10.70 2.75
CA TRP A 165 -15.58 10.17 1.83
C TRP A 165 -16.48 11.33 1.38
N LYS A 166 -17.03 11.27 0.17
CA LYS A 166 -18.06 12.22 -0.31
C LYS A 166 -19.44 11.82 0.20
N GLU A 167 -20.33 12.75 0.47
CA GLU A 167 -21.71 12.37 0.84
C GLU A 167 -22.45 11.69 -0.33
N LYS A 168 -22.18 12.17 -1.56
CA LYS A 168 -22.80 11.68 -2.79
C LYS A 168 -21.78 11.35 -3.87
N THR A 169 -22.14 10.42 -4.75
CA THR A 169 -21.37 10.14 -5.97
C THR A 169 -21.38 11.35 -6.90
N LEU A 170 -20.51 11.34 -7.92
CA LEU A 170 -20.54 12.30 -9.03
C LEU A 170 -21.86 12.28 -9.82
N LYS A 171 -22.67 11.23 -9.65
CA LYS A 171 -24.02 11.08 -10.24
C LYS A 171 -25.14 11.43 -9.25
N ASN A 172 -24.80 12.03 -8.11
CA ASN A 172 -25.72 12.49 -7.07
C ASN A 172 -26.47 11.34 -6.35
N GLU A 173 -25.93 10.12 -6.35
CA GLU A 173 -26.41 8.98 -5.56
C GLU A 173 -25.85 9.06 -4.13
N GLU A 174 -26.59 8.60 -3.12
CA GLU A 174 -26.11 8.55 -1.73
C GLU A 174 -24.97 7.54 -1.56
N THR A 175 -24.01 7.85 -0.69
CA THR A 175 -22.85 6.98 -0.44
C THR A 175 -22.43 6.96 1.03
N PRO A 176 -21.68 5.94 1.47
CA PRO A 176 -21.50 4.65 0.78
C PRO A 176 -22.78 3.82 0.80
N THR A 177 -22.93 2.91 -0.17
CA THR A 177 -23.94 1.83 -0.12
C THR A 177 -23.26 0.52 -0.50
N VAL A 178 -23.72 -0.58 0.10
CA VAL A 178 -23.18 -1.91 -0.20
C VAL A 178 -23.51 -2.29 -1.64
N GLU A 179 -24.73 -2.03 -2.07
CA GLU A 179 -25.22 -2.33 -3.42
C GLU A 179 -24.42 -1.57 -4.49
N GLY A 180 -24.15 -0.29 -4.23
CA GLY A 180 -23.34 0.54 -5.11
C GLY A 180 -21.89 0.06 -5.22
N TRP A 181 -21.28 -0.31 -4.10
CA TRP A 181 -19.92 -0.85 -4.10
C TRP A 181 -19.83 -2.21 -4.80
N VAL A 182 -20.77 -3.12 -4.54
CA VAL A 182 -20.85 -4.43 -5.20
C VAL A 182 -21.00 -4.27 -6.70
N LYS A 183 -21.84 -3.33 -7.15
CA LYS A 183 -22.00 -3.00 -8.57
C LYS A 183 -20.68 -2.56 -9.20
N ASP A 184 -19.99 -1.60 -8.61
CA ASP A 184 -18.74 -1.07 -9.16
C ASP A 184 -17.64 -2.15 -9.24
N VAL A 185 -17.50 -2.96 -8.20
CA VAL A 185 -16.52 -4.07 -8.19
C VAL A 185 -16.90 -5.16 -9.17
N THR A 186 -18.18 -5.47 -9.34
CA THR A 186 -18.64 -6.44 -10.35
C THR A 186 -18.31 -5.96 -11.76
N LEU A 187 -18.56 -4.69 -12.06
CA LEU A 187 -18.20 -4.10 -13.36
C LEU A 187 -16.69 -4.16 -13.61
N LEU A 188 -15.87 -3.85 -12.60
CA LEU A 188 -14.42 -4.00 -12.70
C LEU A 188 -14.01 -5.47 -12.94
N ALA A 189 -14.61 -6.42 -12.21
CA ALA A 189 -14.29 -7.84 -12.37
C ALA A 189 -14.67 -8.36 -13.76
N ASP A 190 -15.84 -7.99 -14.28
CA ASP A 190 -16.31 -8.41 -15.60
C ASP A 190 -15.38 -7.95 -16.71
N VAL A 191 -14.98 -6.67 -16.70
CA VAL A 191 -14.03 -6.18 -17.72
C VAL A 191 -12.66 -6.83 -17.62
N LEU A 192 -12.18 -7.12 -16.41
CA LEU A 192 -10.91 -7.84 -16.24
C LEU A 192 -10.97 -9.24 -16.84
N ILE A 193 -12.07 -9.95 -16.65
CA ILE A 193 -12.27 -11.29 -17.20
C ILE A 193 -12.31 -11.25 -18.72
N ASP A 194 -13.02 -10.29 -19.29
CA ASP A 194 -13.13 -10.15 -20.75
C ASP A 194 -11.77 -9.80 -21.38
N GLU A 195 -10.87 -9.17 -20.62
CA GLU A 195 -9.46 -8.93 -20.97
C GLU A 195 -8.49 -10.08 -20.64
N GLY A 196 -9.02 -11.22 -20.18
CA GLY A 196 -8.21 -12.39 -19.83
C GLY A 196 -7.36 -12.23 -18.57
N VAL A 197 -7.70 -11.26 -17.71
CA VAL A 197 -7.14 -11.08 -16.37
C VAL A 197 -8.06 -11.78 -15.36
N LYS A 198 -7.51 -12.60 -14.48
CA LYS A 198 -8.30 -13.34 -13.48
C LYS A 198 -8.52 -12.49 -12.21
N PRO A 199 -9.74 -11.99 -11.94
CA PRO A 199 -10.01 -11.34 -10.68
C PRO A 199 -10.06 -12.37 -9.53
N ILE A 200 -9.46 -12.02 -8.40
CA ILE A 200 -9.62 -12.67 -7.11
C ILE A 200 -10.44 -11.71 -6.27
N ILE A 201 -11.65 -12.13 -5.89
CA ILE A 201 -12.59 -11.28 -5.19
C ILE A 201 -12.60 -11.71 -3.73
N VAL A 202 -12.30 -10.79 -2.83
CA VAL A 202 -12.38 -11.05 -1.40
C VAL A 202 -13.60 -10.34 -0.84
N ALA A 203 -14.45 -11.09 -0.14
CA ALA A 203 -15.63 -10.56 0.51
C ALA A 203 -15.60 -10.83 2.01
N ASP A 204 -16.29 -9.98 2.77
CA ASP A 204 -16.54 -10.24 4.18
C ASP A 204 -17.37 -11.53 4.33
N THR A 205 -17.07 -12.36 5.33
CA THR A 205 -17.85 -13.56 5.69
C THR A 205 -19.35 -13.35 5.83
N VAL A 206 -19.81 -12.14 6.18
CA VAL A 206 -21.27 -11.85 6.25
C VAL A 206 -21.98 -11.89 4.90
N HIS A 207 -21.22 -11.87 3.81
CA HIS A 207 -21.69 -11.97 2.43
C HIS A 207 -21.69 -13.41 1.89
N GLU A 208 -21.27 -14.40 2.70
CA GLU A 208 -21.15 -15.79 2.28
C GLU A 208 -22.49 -16.32 1.73
N GLY A 209 -22.46 -16.77 0.48
CA GLY A 209 -23.64 -17.28 -0.24
C GLY A 209 -24.67 -16.23 -0.70
N ARG A 210 -24.36 -14.93 -0.63
CA ARG A 210 -25.32 -13.83 -0.91
C ARG A 210 -24.92 -12.86 -2.02
N LEU A 211 -23.68 -12.91 -2.51
CA LEU A 211 -23.20 -11.93 -3.49
C LEU A 211 -23.46 -12.36 -4.94
N PRO A 212 -23.81 -11.41 -5.83
CA PRO A 212 -24.13 -11.68 -7.23
C PRO A 212 -22.90 -11.67 -8.16
N VAL A 213 -21.66 -11.82 -7.66
CA VAL A 213 -20.50 -11.82 -8.58
C VAL A 213 -20.41 -13.18 -9.27
N SER A 214 -21.05 -13.25 -10.43
CA SER A 214 -21.27 -14.50 -11.17
C SER A 214 -20.01 -15.07 -11.83
N ARG A 215 -18.95 -14.26 -11.97
CA ARG A 215 -17.72 -14.62 -12.67
C ARG A 215 -16.52 -14.19 -11.82
N GLY A 216 -15.76 -15.16 -11.29
CA GLY A 216 -14.55 -14.90 -10.51
C GLY A 216 -14.35 -15.88 -9.36
N GLU A 217 -13.11 -15.98 -8.87
CA GLU A 217 -12.81 -16.73 -7.65
C GLU A 217 -13.11 -15.86 -6.44
N THR A 218 -14.08 -16.25 -5.62
CA THR A 218 -14.46 -15.51 -4.41
C THR A 218 -13.95 -16.20 -3.16
N ILE A 219 -13.30 -15.43 -2.28
CA ILE A 219 -12.76 -15.89 -1.00
C ILE A 219 -13.41 -15.06 0.11
N TYR A 220 -13.88 -15.74 1.15
CA TYR A 220 -14.49 -15.09 2.31
C TYR A 220 -13.49 -14.97 3.46
N VAL A 221 -13.37 -13.77 4.04
CA VAL A 221 -12.51 -13.44 5.18
C VAL A 221 -13.28 -12.55 6.15
N ASP A 222 -13.15 -12.76 7.47
CA ASP A 222 -13.76 -11.85 8.46
C ASP A 222 -12.96 -10.54 8.51
N PHE A 223 -13.57 -9.46 8.02
CA PHE A 223 -12.96 -8.14 8.02
C PHE A 223 -13.01 -7.49 9.41
N GLY A 224 -13.88 -7.94 10.31
CA GLY A 224 -14.20 -7.21 11.53
C GLY A 224 -15.18 -6.05 11.26
N ARG A 225 -15.13 -4.98 12.06
CA ARG A 225 -16.00 -3.80 11.89
C ARG A 225 -15.15 -2.55 11.64
N GLY A 226 -15.72 -1.57 10.94
CA GLY A 226 -15.17 -0.22 10.86
C GLY A 226 -13.95 -0.02 9.95
N LEU A 227 -13.56 -1.01 9.14
CA LEU A 227 -12.53 -0.87 8.11
C LEU A 227 -13.12 -0.32 6.80
N CYS A 228 -13.67 0.89 6.82
CA CYS A 228 -14.45 1.43 5.68
C CYS A 228 -13.64 1.56 4.38
N LYS A 229 -12.31 1.68 4.45
CA LYS A 229 -11.43 1.77 3.28
C LYS A 229 -10.78 0.44 2.86
N ILE A 230 -11.19 -0.70 3.43
CA ILE A 230 -10.67 -2.03 3.04
C ILE A 230 -10.90 -2.36 1.55
N GLY A 231 -11.86 -1.69 0.91
CA GLY A 231 -12.12 -1.76 -0.52
C GLY A 231 -10.99 -1.22 -1.43
N TYR A 232 -9.94 -0.62 -0.86
CA TYR A 232 -8.78 -0.11 -1.59
C TYR A 232 -7.50 -0.91 -1.27
N PRO A 233 -7.39 -2.17 -1.76
CA PRO A 233 -6.28 -3.07 -1.45
C PRO A 233 -4.93 -2.59 -2.00
N ARG A 234 -4.94 -1.59 -2.91
CA ARG A 234 -3.74 -0.88 -3.36
C ARG A 234 -2.97 -0.33 -2.17
N ASP A 235 -3.62 0.19 -1.14
CA ASP A 235 -2.85 0.82 -0.07
C ASP A 235 -2.24 -0.17 0.90
N SER A 236 -2.97 -1.25 1.24
CA SER A 236 -2.60 -2.21 2.29
C SER A 236 -1.40 -3.09 1.97
N SER A 237 -0.92 -3.12 0.72
CA SER A 237 0.25 -3.91 0.33
C SER A 237 0.91 -3.36 -0.93
N ILE A 238 2.07 -3.90 -1.29
CA ILE A 238 2.86 -3.57 -2.47
C ILE A 238 3.33 -4.87 -3.14
N THR A 239 3.36 -4.88 -4.48
CA THR A 239 3.83 -6.02 -5.27
C THR A 239 4.83 -5.54 -6.33
N TRP A 240 6.10 -5.88 -6.16
CA TRP A 240 7.15 -5.66 -7.17
C TRP A 240 7.86 -6.93 -7.60
N PHE A 241 7.55 -8.06 -6.98
CA PHE A 241 8.13 -9.37 -7.26
C PHE A 241 7.16 -10.44 -6.75
N SER A 242 7.58 -11.71 -6.74
CA SER A 242 6.73 -12.88 -6.50
C SER A 242 6.00 -12.93 -5.16
N ARG A 243 6.40 -12.12 -4.17
CA ARG A 243 5.80 -12.06 -2.84
C ARG A 243 5.45 -10.62 -2.44
N PRO A 244 4.29 -10.40 -1.80
CA PRO A 244 3.87 -9.05 -1.42
C PRO A 244 4.65 -8.51 -0.21
N ILE A 245 4.76 -7.18 -0.16
CA ILE A 245 5.17 -6.41 1.00
C ILE A 245 3.89 -5.86 1.64
N ILE A 246 3.75 -5.95 2.95
CA ILE A 246 2.61 -5.37 3.65
C ILE A 246 2.95 -3.95 4.07
N SER A 247 1.99 -3.07 3.84
CA SER A 247 2.08 -1.65 4.12
C SER A 247 1.94 -1.31 5.61
N ASN A 248 2.12 -0.04 5.95
CA ASN A 248 1.88 0.54 7.27
C ASN A 248 1.00 1.78 7.11
N MET A 249 -0.31 1.63 7.34
CA MET A 249 -1.29 2.69 7.10
C MET A 249 -1.01 3.91 7.99
N ALA A 250 -0.96 5.09 7.37
CA ALA A 250 -0.65 6.34 8.05
C ALA A 250 -1.82 6.83 8.91
N LEU A 251 -3.06 6.67 8.43
CA LEU A 251 -4.25 7.15 9.11
C LEU A 251 -4.82 6.11 10.09
N PRO A 252 -5.17 6.51 11.33
CA PRO A 252 -5.66 5.58 12.35
C PRO A 252 -6.86 4.73 11.94
N PHE A 253 -7.85 5.31 11.25
CA PHE A 253 -9.07 4.56 10.86
C PHE A 253 -8.84 3.49 9.77
N ARG A 254 -7.68 3.51 9.11
CA ARG A 254 -7.29 2.49 8.13
C ARG A 254 -6.46 1.36 8.72
N ARG A 255 -5.99 1.52 9.95
CA ARG A 255 -5.16 0.50 10.60
C ARG A 255 -6.00 -0.74 10.89
N GLY A 256 -5.42 -1.90 10.66
CA GLY A 256 -6.10 -3.19 10.75
C GLY A 256 -6.52 -3.75 9.39
N GLU A 257 -6.56 -2.90 8.34
CA GLU A 257 -6.68 -3.39 6.96
C GLU A 257 -5.52 -4.33 6.60
N GLU A 258 -4.34 -4.09 7.16
CA GLU A 258 -3.16 -4.92 6.92
C GLU A 258 -3.32 -6.34 7.48
N GLU A 259 -4.03 -6.53 8.59
CA GLU A 259 -4.28 -7.87 9.15
C GLU A 259 -5.22 -8.67 8.24
N VAL A 260 -6.21 -7.99 7.65
CA VAL A 260 -7.14 -8.59 6.69
C VAL A 260 -6.39 -8.96 5.41
N ILE A 261 -5.56 -8.08 4.86
CA ILE A 261 -4.84 -8.37 3.62
C ILE A 261 -3.81 -9.49 3.81
N ILE A 262 -3.18 -9.60 4.98
CA ILE A 262 -2.32 -10.74 5.31
C ILE A 262 -3.13 -12.04 5.26
N GLU A 263 -4.27 -12.11 5.96
CA GLU A 263 -5.15 -13.29 5.93
C GLU A 263 -5.54 -13.67 4.48
N VAL A 264 -5.88 -12.69 3.64
CA VAL A 264 -6.17 -12.89 2.22
C VAL A 264 -5.00 -13.55 1.50
N TYR A 265 -3.79 -12.99 1.62
CA TYR A 265 -2.59 -13.53 0.97
C TYR A 265 -2.36 -14.99 1.37
N TRP A 266 -2.50 -15.29 2.65
CA TRP A 266 -2.33 -16.66 3.15
C TRP A 266 -3.38 -17.62 2.58
N ARG A 267 -4.64 -17.20 2.45
CA ARG A 267 -5.69 -18.03 1.85
C ARG A 267 -5.48 -18.30 0.37
N ILE A 268 -4.84 -17.39 -0.35
CA ILE A 268 -4.43 -17.62 -1.74
C ILE A 268 -3.05 -18.28 -1.87
N GLY A 269 -2.44 -18.75 -0.78
CA GLY A 269 -1.14 -19.44 -0.84
C GLY A 269 0.06 -18.51 -1.08
N LEU A 270 -0.10 -17.21 -0.87
CA LEU A 270 0.99 -16.23 -0.89
C LEU A 270 1.39 -15.87 0.55
N THR A 271 2.68 -15.95 0.83
CA THR A 271 3.24 -15.50 2.12
C THR A 271 3.90 -14.13 1.90
N PRO A 272 3.40 -13.05 2.52
CA PRO A 272 4.07 -11.77 2.45
C PRO A 272 5.46 -11.86 3.08
N ILE A 273 6.45 -11.20 2.48
CA ILE A 273 7.85 -11.34 2.90
C ILE A 273 8.26 -10.35 3.99
N THR A 274 7.57 -9.20 4.08
CA THR A 274 7.95 -8.17 5.04
C THR A 274 6.83 -7.22 5.42
N ARG A 275 6.88 -6.76 6.68
CA ARG A 275 6.09 -5.67 7.24
C ARG A 275 6.85 -5.02 8.39
N LEU A 276 8.05 -4.54 8.13
CA LEU A 276 8.78 -3.83 9.16
C LEU A 276 7.97 -2.58 9.53
N ARG A 277 7.56 -2.45 10.80
CA ARG A 277 6.74 -1.31 11.24
C ARG A 277 7.57 -0.15 11.76
N TRP A 278 8.78 -0.44 12.23
CA TRP A 278 9.61 0.47 13.02
C TRP A 278 11.02 0.56 12.48
N VAL A 279 11.65 1.73 12.58
CA VAL A 279 13.07 1.93 12.32
C VAL A 279 13.70 2.84 13.36
N GLU A 280 14.96 2.61 13.66
CA GLU A 280 15.71 3.45 14.59
C GLU A 280 15.99 4.84 14.01
N SER A 281 15.61 5.88 14.75
CA SER A 281 15.83 7.28 14.40
C SER A 281 15.84 8.15 15.66
N GLY A 282 16.93 8.89 15.87
CA GLY A 282 17.05 9.89 16.93
C GLY A 282 16.84 9.36 18.36
N GLY A 283 17.36 8.16 18.68
CA GLY A 283 17.22 7.55 20.02
C GLY A 283 15.86 6.90 20.30
N SER A 284 15.03 6.74 19.27
CA SER A 284 13.72 6.07 19.35
C SER A 284 13.51 5.18 18.14
N LEU A 285 12.55 4.26 18.22
CA LEU A 285 12.00 3.60 17.04
C LEU A 285 10.85 4.43 16.50
N LYS A 286 10.92 4.89 15.25
CA LYS A 286 9.86 5.64 14.55
C LYS A 286 9.04 4.69 13.69
N ARG A 287 7.72 4.86 13.69
CA ARG A 287 6.84 4.08 12.82
C ARG A 287 6.98 4.55 11.38
N MET A 288 7.27 3.63 10.47
CA MET A 288 7.31 3.90 9.03
C MET A 288 5.92 4.05 8.44
N LYS A 289 5.76 4.98 7.50
CA LYS A 289 4.54 5.19 6.70
C LYS A 289 4.74 4.64 5.30
N VAL A 290 3.99 3.59 4.99
CA VAL A 290 4.07 2.89 3.72
C VAL A 290 2.64 2.66 3.24
N GLU A 291 2.24 3.25 2.12
CA GLU A 291 0.95 2.98 1.50
C GLU A 291 1.14 2.78 0.00
N GLY A 292 0.59 1.69 -0.55
CA GLY A 292 0.88 1.25 -1.91
C GLY A 292 0.43 2.20 -3.02
N GLY A 293 -0.54 3.08 -2.79
CA GLY A 293 -0.90 4.16 -3.73
C GLY A 293 0.23 5.15 -4.00
N ASN A 294 1.25 5.21 -3.12
CA ASN A 294 2.40 6.07 -3.34
C ASN A 294 3.40 5.54 -4.35
N PHE A 295 3.43 4.25 -4.66
CA PHE A 295 4.58 3.65 -5.33
C PHE A 295 4.32 3.32 -6.79
N PHE A 296 5.32 3.62 -7.62
CA PHE A 296 5.44 3.20 -9.01
C PHE A 296 6.83 2.62 -9.24
N MET A 297 6.89 1.37 -9.71
CA MET A 297 8.12 0.76 -10.20
C MET A 297 8.13 0.89 -11.72
N ILE A 298 9.09 1.63 -12.26
CA ILE A 298 9.26 1.84 -13.70
C ILE A 298 10.67 1.42 -14.11
N GLY A 299 10.86 1.04 -15.37
CA GLY A 299 12.17 0.65 -15.87
C GLY A 299 12.11 -0.44 -16.91
N ASN A 300 13.24 -1.11 -17.09
CA ASN A 300 13.43 -2.27 -17.94
C ASN A 300 14.32 -3.30 -17.21
N ASP A 301 14.78 -4.34 -17.91
CA ASP A 301 15.59 -5.41 -17.32
C ASP A 301 16.96 -4.96 -16.77
N GLU A 302 17.44 -3.78 -17.18
CA GLU A 302 18.77 -3.25 -16.85
C GLU A 302 18.72 -2.11 -15.81
N GLU A 303 17.79 -1.16 -15.96
CA GLU A 303 17.63 -0.01 -15.08
C GLU A 303 16.19 0.10 -14.55
N ALA A 304 16.05 0.40 -13.26
CA ALA A 304 14.76 0.64 -12.63
C ALA A 304 14.76 1.86 -11.72
N ALA A 305 13.62 2.55 -11.69
CA ALA A 305 13.31 3.59 -10.73
C ALA A 305 12.09 3.20 -9.90
N LEU A 306 12.24 3.32 -8.58
CA LEU A 306 11.11 3.37 -7.67
C LEU A 306 10.76 4.83 -7.41
N ILE A 307 9.58 5.25 -7.86
CA ILE A 307 9.04 6.58 -7.61
C ILE A 307 8.02 6.46 -6.48
N THR A 308 8.12 7.35 -5.49
CA THR A 308 7.19 7.40 -4.37
C THR A 308 6.73 8.81 -4.05
N GLY A 309 5.47 8.97 -3.64
CA GLY A 309 4.97 10.24 -3.08
C GLY A 309 5.53 10.50 -1.66
N ILE A 310 5.86 11.75 -1.35
CA ILE A 310 6.25 12.23 -0.01
C ILE A 310 5.24 13.30 0.41
N GLY A 311 4.53 13.08 1.52
CA GLY A 311 3.45 13.98 1.94
C GLY A 311 2.67 13.46 3.15
N VAL A 312 1.43 13.92 3.32
CA VAL A 312 0.58 13.63 4.51
C VAL A 312 0.37 12.13 4.73
N ARG A 313 0.13 11.37 3.65
CA ARG A 313 0.09 9.89 3.65
C ARG A 313 1.17 9.29 2.75
N GLY A 314 2.15 10.11 2.40
CA GLY A 314 3.29 9.72 1.59
C GLY A 314 4.33 8.97 2.41
N THR A 315 5.29 8.44 1.69
CA THR A 315 6.45 7.72 2.22
C THR A 315 7.34 8.68 3.01
N ASP A 316 7.70 8.28 4.23
CA ASP A 316 8.63 9.02 5.07
C ASP A 316 10.09 8.64 4.79
N PRO A 317 11.08 9.47 5.18
CA PRO A 317 12.50 9.16 5.02
C PRO A 317 12.91 7.80 5.61
N GLU A 318 12.31 7.43 6.74
CA GLU A 318 12.48 6.16 7.43
C GLU A 318 12.20 4.96 6.50
N THR A 319 11.15 5.01 5.71
CA THR A 319 10.77 3.95 4.77
C THR A 319 11.82 3.71 3.69
N PHE A 320 12.58 4.72 3.24
CA PHE A 320 13.65 4.51 2.25
C PHE A 320 14.74 3.55 2.74
N THR A 321 14.93 3.46 4.06
CA THR A 321 15.86 2.49 4.67
C THR A 321 15.36 1.05 4.49
N LEU A 322 14.06 0.82 4.66
CA LEU A 322 13.43 -0.48 4.38
C LEU A 322 13.59 -0.82 2.89
N LEU A 323 13.25 0.10 1.99
CA LEU A 323 13.32 -0.10 0.55
C LEU A 323 14.75 -0.45 0.10
N ASP A 324 15.77 0.20 0.66
CA ASP A 324 17.18 -0.06 0.37
C ASP A 324 17.63 -1.47 0.80
N SER A 325 16.99 -2.04 1.82
CA SER A 325 17.27 -3.42 2.26
C SER A 325 16.61 -4.49 1.36
N LEU A 326 15.52 -4.14 0.68
CA LEU A 326 14.69 -5.08 -0.09
C LEU A 326 15.03 -5.11 -1.58
N LEU A 327 15.34 -3.95 -2.17
CA LEU A 327 15.48 -3.81 -3.61
C LEU A 327 16.95 -3.88 -4.06
N PRO A 328 17.24 -4.47 -5.24
CA PRO A 328 18.60 -4.60 -5.74
C PRO A 328 19.25 -3.22 -5.95
N LYS A 329 20.58 -3.16 -5.90
CA LYS A 329 21.32 -1.89 -6.03
C LYS A 329 21.12 -1.16 -7.36
N GLY A 330 20.69 -1.86 -8.41
CA GLY A 330 20.32 -1.27 -9.69
C GLY A 330 19.00 -0.47 -9.68
N VAL A 331 18.24 -0.50 -8.58
CA VAL A 331 17.04 0.33 -8.42
C VAL A 331 17.40 1.67 -7.77
N ARG A 332 17.10 2.76 -8.48
CA ARG A 332 17.23 4.14 -8.01
C ARG A 332 15.92 4.59 -7.35
N PHE A 333 16.01 5.37 -6.28
CA PHE A 333 14.84 5.76 -5.48
C PHE A 333 14.56 7.25 -5.60
N PHE A 334 13.31 7.59 -5.87
CA PHE A 334 12.87 8.96 -6.10
C PHE A 334 11.63 9.30 -5.28
N GLY A 335 11.69 10.39 -4.54
CA GLY A 335 10.58 10.95 -3.79
C GLY A 335 9.99 12.18 -4.47
N VAL A 336 8.68 12.16 -4.77
CA VAL A 336 7.93 13.29 -5.33
C VAL A 336 7.20 14.00 -4.18
N PRO A 337 7.55 15.24 -3.84
CA PRO A 337 6.79 16.01 -2.85
C PRO A 337 5.36 16.25 -3.35
N LEU A 338 4.37 15.91 -2.53
CA LEU A 338 2.94 16.05 -2.85
C LEU A 338 2.33 17.26 -2.13
N SER A 339 1.35 17.92 -2.75
CA SER A 339 0.56 18.93 -2.07
C SER A 339 -0.29 18.29 -0.97
N GLY A 340 -0.02 18.63 0.29
CA GLY A 340 -0.82 18.15 1.42
C GLY A 340 -2.17 18.86 1.55
N TYR A 341 -2.89 18.54 2.63
CA TYR A 341 -4.12 19.23 3.05
C TYR A 341 -4.09 19.51 4.54
N LEU A 342 -4.75 20.59 4.96
CA LEU A 342 -5.02 20.89 6.37
C LEU A 342 -6.52 20.90 6.65
N LYS A 343 -7.30 21.55 5.78
CA LYS A 343 -8.77 21.70 5.92
C LYS A 343 -9.53 21.06 4.77
N ASP A 344 -9.10 21.33 3.54
CA ASP A 344 -9.72 20.81 2.35
C ASP A 344 -8.88 19.67 1.77
N TRP A 345 -9.33 18.45 2.00
CA TRP A 345 -8.65 17.25 1.49
C TRP A 345 -8.87 17.05 -0.02
N VAL A 346 -9.90 17.69 -0.62
CA VAL A 346 -10.21 17.55 -2.05
C VAL A 346 -9.12 18.20 -2.91
N GLY A 347 -8.54 19.30 -2.45
CA GLY A 347 -7.40 19.96 -3.11
C GLY A 347 -6.04 19.31 -2.83
N GLY A 348 -5.97 18.38 -1.86
CA GLY A 348 -4.73 17.69 -1.51
C GLY A 348 -4.48 16.44 -2.36
N ALA A 349 -3.22 16.05 -2.47
CA ALA A 349 -2.80 14.76 -2.96
C ALA A 349 -2.37 13.87 -1.78
N VAL A 350 -3.16 12.84 -1.53
CA VAL A 350 -2.89 11.89 -0.45
C VAL A 350 -1.86 10.84 -0.84
N HIS A 351 -1.81 10.50 -2.13
CA HIS A 351 -0.93 9.49 -2.71
C HIS A 351 -0.34 9.98 -4.02
N LEU A 352 0.71 9.31 -4.50
CA LEU A 352 1.32 9.63 -5.78
C LEU A 352 0.39 9.30 -6.95
N ASP A 353 -0.44 8.27 -6.86
CA ASP A 353 -1.29 7.80 -7.96
C ASP A 353 -2.53 8.65 -8.26
N VAL A 354 -2.67 9.79 -7.58
CA VAL A 354 -3.58 10.87 -7.97
C VAL A 354 -2.84 12.08 -8.54
N VAL A 355 -1.51 11.97 -8.70
CA VAL A 355 -0.61 13.02 -9.22
C VAL A 355 0.29 12.54 -10.36
N PHE A 356 0.66 11.26 -10.39
CA PHE A 356 1.51 10.65 -11.40
C PHE A 356 0.93 9.29 -11.81
N ALA A 357 0.97 8.99 -13.11
CA ALA A 357 0.64 7.67 -13.64
C ALA A 357 1.63 7.26 -14.73
N TYR A 358 2.21 6.08 -14.61
CA TYR A 358 3.07 5.51 -15.65
C TYR A 358 2.26 4.63 -16.59
N LEU A 359 2.28 4.97 -17.88
CA LEU A 359 1.48 4.29 -18.90
C LEU A 359 2.27 3.15 -19.58
N GLY A 360 3.59 3.14 -19.43
CA GLY A 360 4.47 2.20 -20.12
C GLY A 360 4.90 2.71 -21.48
N GLU A 361 5.40 1.79 -22.30
CA GLU A 361 5.74 2.04 -23.70
C GLU A 361 4.46 2.10 -24.55
N VAL A 362 4.08 3.30 -24.99
CA VAL A 362 2.90 3.59 -25.80
C VAL A 362 3.24 4.57 -26.91
N GLY A 363 2.75 4.30 -28.12
CA GLY A 363 3.10 5.12 -29.29
C GLY A 363 4.59 5.07 -29.60
N GLU A 364 5.28 6.21 -29.44
CA GLU A 364 6.69 6.39 -29.81
C GLU A 364 7.66 6.33 -28.62
N GLY A 365 7.19 6.06 -27.39
CA GLY A 365 8.09 6.01 -26.23
C GLY A 365 7.41 5.66 -24.92
N ARG A 366 8.15 5.81 -23.82
CA ARG A 366 7.65 5.58 -22.46
C ARG A 366 6.92 6.83 -21.98
N VAL A 367 5.63 6.72 -21.67
CA VAL A 367 4.81 7.88 -21.31
C VAL A 367 4.42 7.85 -19.84
N ALA A 368 4.43 9.02 -19.20
CA ALA A 368 3.84 9.24 -17.89
C ALA A 368 2.93 10.47 -17.90
N LEU A 369 1.80 10.37 -17.22
CA LEU A 369 0.89 11.49 -16.97
C LEU A 369 1.21 12.13 -15.63
N VAL A 370 1.12 13.45 -15.57
CA VAL A 370 1.28 14.21 -14.34
C VAL A 370 0.16 15.21 -14.11
N ASP A 371 -0.21 15.42 -12.86
CA ASP A 371 -0.96 16.59 -12.41
C ASP A 371 -0.01 17.58 -11.73
N PRO A 372 0.51 18.58 -12.47
CA PRO A 372 1.48 19.51 -11.92
C PRO A 372 0.95 20.40 -10.80
N SER A 373 -0.36 20.61 -10.65
CA SER A 373 -0.88 21.46 -9.57
C SER A 373 -0.78 20.80 -8.19
N ARG A 374 -0.56 19.49 -8.17
CA ARG A 374 -0.48 18.68 -6.94
C ARG A 374 0.91 18.11 -6.67
N MET A 375 1.86 18.48 -7.51
CA MET A 375 3.27 18.14 -7.38
C MET A 375 4.06 19.36 -6.87
N GLY A 376 4.89 19.17 -5.85
CA GLY A 376 5.69 20.24 -5.27
C GLY A 376 6.78 20.73 -6.23
N PHE A 377 6.65 21.96 -6.71
CA PHE A 377 7.67 22.73 -7.43
C PHE A 377 8.33 22.03 -8.65
N TYR A 378 7.62 21.12 -9.34
CA TYR A 378 8.21 20.26 -10.39
C TYR A 378 9.52 19.59 -9.94
N SER A 379 9.59 19.23 -8.66
CA SER A 379 10.79 18.72 -8.02
C SER A 379 10.68 17.24 -7.72
N ILE A 380 11.84 16.59 -7.67
CA ILE A 380 11.97 15.21 -7.25
C ILE A 380 13.22 15.07 -6.39
N LEU A 381 13.16 14.21 -5.38
CA LEU A 381 14.25 13.96 -4.45
C LEU A 381 14.86 12.59 -4.77
N GLU A 382 16.07 12.55 -5.30
CA GLU A 382 16.80 11.30 -5.47
C GLU A 382 17.42 10.89 -4.13
N TYR A 383 17.10 9.68 -3.64
CA TYR A 383 17.71 9.13 -2.45
C TYR A 383 19.01 8.40 -2.82
N ASP A 384 20.13 8.98 -2.39
CA ASP A 384 21.45 8.38 -2.55
C ASP A 384 21.62 7.27 -1.51
N ARG A 385 21.60 6.02 -1.99
CA ARG A 385 21.64 4.81 -1.15
C ARG A 385 23.00 4.60 -0.45
N ASP A 386 24.06 5.24 -0.91
CA ASP A 386 25.39 5.12 -0.30
C ASP A 386 25.57 6.16 0.81
N SER A 387 25.20 7.41 0.54
CA SER A 387 25.29 8.48 1.55
C SER A 387 24.06 8.55 2.48
N LYS A 388 22.98 7.85 2.14
CA LYS A 388 21.66 7.87 2.82
C LYS A 388 21.03 9.27 2.90
N ASN A 389 21.31 10.12 1.92
CA ASN A 389 20.81 11.49 1.84
C ASN A 389 19.96 11.72 0.59
N PHE A 390 19.08 12.73 0.65
CA PHE A 390 18.32 13.17 -0.50
C PHE A 390 19.04 14.27 -1.27
N LYS A 391 19.03 14.16 -2.60
CA LYS A 391 19.49 15.20 -3.53
C LYS A 391 18.28 15.74 -4.28
N LEU A 392 18.10 17.06 -4.23
CA LEU A 392 17.07 17.73 -5.01
C LEU A 392 17.44 17.70 -6.50
N LYS A 393 16.49 17.31 -7.35
CA LYS A 393 16.59 17.34 -8.81
C LYS A 393 15.31 17.93 -9.41
N SER A 394 15.41 18.44 -10.64
CA SER A 394 14.18 18.77 -11.36
C SER A 394 13.51 17.49 -11.87
N PHE A 395 12.19 17.48 -11.92
CA PHE A 395 11.45 16.34 -12.46
C PHE A 395 11.72 16.12 -13.96
N ILE A 396 12.01 17.19 -14.71
CA ILE A 396 12.36 17.10 -16.13
C ILE A 396 13.73 16.45 -16.33
N GLU A 397 14.69 16.70 -15.44
CA GLU A 397 15.98 16.00 -15.46
C GLU A 397 15.78 14.50 -15.26
N PHE A 398 14.98 14.11 -14.26
CA PHE A 398 14.58 12.72 -14.05
C PHE A 398 13.90 12.12 -15.30
N ALA A 399 12.91 12.82 -15.87
CA ALA A 399 12.22 12.34 -17.06
C ALA A 399 13.17 12.11 -18.24
N ARG A 400 14.14 13.01 -18.45
CA ARG A 400 15.17 12.86 -19.49
C ARG A 400 16.11 11.68 -19.21
N GLU A 401 16.51 11.47 -17.96
CA GLU A 401 17.36 10.34 -17.57
C GLU A 401 16.70 8.99 -17.87
N PHE A 402 15.37 8.89 -17.67
CA PHE A 402 14.60 7.66 -17.87
C PHE A 402 13.88 7.58 -19.22
N GLU A 403 14.17 8.52 -20.14
CA GLU A 403 13.55 8.62 -21.47
C GLU A 403 12.02 8.66 -21.42
N LEU A 404 11.48 9.37 -20.43
CA LEU A 404 10.05 9.54 -20.22
C LEU A 404 9.52 10.76 -20.97
N ILE A 405 8.49 10.53 -21.77
CA ILE A 405 7.61 11.56 -22.29
C ILE A 405 6.61 11.89 -21.17
N ILE A 406 6.68 13.12 -20.66
CA ILE A 406 5.77 13.61 -19.63
C ILE A 406 4.66 14.40 -20.30
N ASP A 407 3.41 14.10 -19.96
CA ASP A 407 2.25 14.82 -20.46
C ASP A 407 1.23 15.14 -19.36
N GLU A 408 0.35 16.09 -19.64
CA GLU A 408 -0.71 16.53 -18.73
C GLU A 408 -2.09 16.33 -19.40
N PRO A 409 -2.98 15.51 -18.83
CA PRO A 409 -4.31 15.32 -19.39
C PRO A 409 -5.20 16.55 -19.18
N PRO A 410 -6.23 16.75 -20.01
CA PRO A 410 -7.17 17.85 -19.85
C PRO A 410 -7.93 17.75 -18.52
N ARG A 411 -7.85 18.79 -17.69
CA ARG A 411 -8.47 18.82 -16.35
C ARG A 411 -9.97 19.12 -16.36
N LYS A 412 -10.46 19.76 -17.41
CA LYS A 412 -11.80 20.35 -17.42
C LYS A 412 -12.84 19.23 -17.29
N LEU A 413 -13.70 19.33 -16.26
CA LEU A 413 -14.75 18.35 -15.94
C LEU A 413 -14.23 16.95 -15.53
N GLY A 414 -12.94 16.77 -15.30
CA GLY A 414 -12.38 15.53 -14.75
C GLY A 414 -12.51 15.46 -13.23
N SER A 415 -12.61 14.25 -12.68
CA SER A 415 -12.46 14.04 -11.24
C SER A 415 -10.97 14.19 -10.88
N PRO A 416 -10.62 15.04 -9.89
CA PRO A 416 -9.24 15.14 -9.43
C PRO A 416 -8.72 13.83 -8.84
N ILE A 417 -9.60 12.90 -8.44
CA ILE A 417 -9.23 11.61 -7.86
C ILE A 417 -8.93 10.59 -8.96
N THR A 418 -9.78 10.51 -9.99
CA THR A 418 -9.74 9.39 -10.95
C THR A 418 -9.17 9.76 -12.31
N MET A 419 -8.92 11.04 -12.60
CA MET A 419 -8.42 11.51 -13.90
C MET A 419 -7.15 10.78 -14.37
N ILE A 420 -6.21 10.49 -13.46
CA ILE A 420 -4.98 9.75 -13.77
C ILE A 420 -4.85 8.44 -12.99
N ASN A 421 -5.83 8.10 -12.15
CA ASN A 421 -5.81 6.88 -11.35
C ASN A 421 -6.30 5.67 -12.16
N ALA A 422 -5.60 5.35 -13.25
CA ALA A 422 -5.96 4.25 -14.15
C ALA A 422 -5.25 2.95 -13.75
N LEU A 423 -5.92 1.81 -13.90
CA LEU A 423 -5.27 0.51 -13.77
C LEU A 423 -4.61 0.16 -15.10
N ASN A 424 -3.28 0.04 -15.10
CA ASN A 424 -2.50 -0.38 -16.26
C ASN A 424 -2.49 -1.91 -16.40
N LEU A 425 -3.07 -2.43 -17.49
CA LEU A 425 -3.08 -3.87 -17.79
C LEU A 425 -1.82 -4.33 -18.55
N GLY A 426 -0.98 -3.38 -18.95
CA GLY A 426 0.20 -3.53 -19.79
C GLY A 426 -0.12 -3.43 -21.29
N ASN A 427 0.93 -3.34 -22.12
CA ASN A 427 0.82 -3.23 -23.58
C ASN A 427 -0.08 -2.08 -24.06
N GLY A 428 0.01 -0.92 -23.41
CA GLY A 428 -0.77 0.26 -23.79
C GLY A 428 -2.28 0.14 -23.57
N LYS A 429 -2.70 -0.68 -22.60
CA LYS A 429 -4.11 -0.88 -22.25
C LYS A 429 -4.40 -0.44 -20.82
N LEU A 430 -5.45 0.37 -20.63
CA LEU A 430 -5.85 0.90 -19.33
C LEU A 430 -7.33 0.64 -19.02
N VAL A 431 -7.63 0.33 -17.76
CA VAL A 431 -8.99 0.42 -17.21
C VAL A 431 -9.14 1.77 -16.53
N VAL A 432 -10.13 2.56 -16.98
CA VAL A 432 -10.32 3.97 -16.60
C VAL A 432 -11.74 4.24 -16.12
N ASP A 433 -11.92 5.29 -15.34
CA ASP A 433 -13.24 5.77 -14.94
C ASP A 433 -13.96 6.48 -16.11
N SER A 434 -15.12 5.97 -16.51
CA SER A 434 -15.99 6.52 -17.56
C SER A 434 -16.48 7.95 -17.32
N PHE A 435 -16.36 8.46 -16.08
CA PHE A 435 -16.68 9.86 -15.78
C PHE A 435 -15.74 10.84 -16.51
N ASN A 436 -14.47 10.48 -16.69
CA ASN A 436 -13.42 11.36 -17.22
C ASN A 436 -13.38 11.41 -18.76
N ARG A 437 -14.53 11.60 -19.42
CA ARG A 437 -14.69 11.46 -20.88
C ARG A 437 -13.70 12.27 -21.73
N GLU A 438 -13.40 13.50 -21.31
CA GLU A 438 -12.45 14.36 -22.06
C GLU A 438 -11.01 13.86 -21.94
N VAL A 439 -10.66 13.31 -20.77
CA VAL A 439 -9.36 12.67 -20.52
C VAL A 439 -9.27 11.38 -21.32
N ASN A 440 -10.28 10.52 -21.24
CA ASN A 440 -10.32 9.25 -21.97
C ASN A 440 -10.17 9.48 -23.49
N ARG A 441 -10.94 10.42 -24.05
CA ARG A 441 -10.83 10.80 -25.47
C ARG A 441 -9.42 11.27 -25.84
N TYR A 442 -8.78 12.05 -24.96
CA TYR A 442 -7.42 12.53 -25.18
C TYR A 442 -6.41 11.37 -25.16
N LEU A 443 -6.49 10.45 -24.19
CA LEU A 443 -5.61 9.28 -24.10
C LEU A 443 -5.73 8.35 -25.32
N GLU A 444 -6.95 8.10 -25.81
CA GLU A 444 -7.16 7.29 -27.03
C GLU A 444 -6.63 8.00 -28.29
N LYS A 445 -6.95 9.30 -28.44
CA LYS A 445 -6.65 10.04 -29.69
C LYS A 445 -5.19 10.44 -29.80
N GLU A 446 -4.64 11.01 -28.74
CA GLU A 446 -3.30 11.60 -28.76
C GLU A 446 -2.24 10.57 -28.40
N LEU A 447 -2.52 9.69 -27.42
CA LEU A 447 -1.54 8.70 -26.93
C LEU A 447 -1.74 7.28 -27.48
N LYS A 448 -2.81 7.04 -28.27
CA LYS A 448 -3.13 5.75 -28.90
C LYS A 448 -3.27 4.59 -27.91
N ILE A 449 -3.78 4.88 -26.73
CA ILE A 449 -3.99 3.90 -25.66
C ILE A 449 -5.33 3.20 -25.86
N ASP A 450 -5.36 1.89 -25.65
CA ASP A 450 -6.61 1.11 -25.61
C ASP A 450 -7.28 1.29 -24.24
N LEU A 451 -8.46 1.90 -24.23
CA LEU A 451 -9.18 2.22 -23.00
C LEU A 451 -10.39 1.33 -22.78
N ILE A 452 -10.53 0.87 -21.54
CA ILE A 452 -11.71 0.18 -21.06
C ILE A 452 -12.36 1.07 -20.02
N GLU A 453 -13.46 1.71 -20.42
CA GLU A 453 -14.20 2.61 -19.55
C GLU A 453 -15.15 1.85 -18.63
N VAL A 454 -15.02 2.08 -17.32
CA VAL A 454 -15.87 1.47 -16.29
C VAL A 454 -16.53 2.55 -15.46
N ASN A 455 -17.80 2.36 -15.11
CA ASN A 455 -18.49 3.23 -14.18
C ASN A 455 -18.27 2.76 -12.74
N ILE A 456 -17.51 3.54 -11.96
CA ILE A 456 -17.07 3.21 -10.60
C ILE A 456 -17.47 4.30 -9.59
N SER A 457 -18.71 4.78 -9.65
CA SER A 457 -19.15 5.99 -8.96
C SER A 457 -19.09 5.94 -7.43
N HIS A 458 -19.30 4.77 -6.81
CA HIS A 458 -19.17 4.58 -5.36
C HIS A 458 -17.72 4.42 -4.92
N ILE A 459 -16.89 3.76 -5.72
CA ILE A 459 -15.43 3.68 -5.49
C ILE A 459 -14.81 5.08 -5.58
N GLU A 460 -15.22 5.89 -6.56
CA GLU A 460 -14.79 7.29 -6.71
C GLU A 460 -15.17 8.14 -5.50
N ALA A 461 -16.41 7.98 -5.01
CA ALA A 461 -16.91 8.74 -3.86
C ALA A 461 -16.11 8.47 -2.58
N GLY A 462 -15.55 7.27 -2.43
CA GLY A 462 -14.64 6.95 -1.34
C GLY A 462 -13.19 7.38 -1.57
N GLY A 463 -12.87 8.05 -2.67
CA GLY A 463 -11.57 8.68 -2.88
C GLY A 463 -10.54 7.86 -3.65
N GLY A 464 -10.94 6.90 -4.50
CA GLY A 464 -10.01 6.16 -5.35
C GLY A 464 -10.56 5.87 -6.75
N GLY A 465 -9.68 5.50 -7.68
CA GLY A 465 -10.04 5.04 -9.03
C GLY A 465 -9.80 3.53 -9.22
N PRO A 466 -9.84 3.03 -10.47
CA PRO A 466 -9.57 1.62 -10.75
C PRO A 466 -8.22 1.14 -10.20
N ARG A 467 -7.17 1.98 -10.19
CA ARG A 467 -5.87 1.60 -9.61
C ARG A 467 -5.92 1.43 -8.10
N CYS A 468 -6.58 2.34 -7.38
CA CYS A 468 -6.73 2.27 -5.93
C CYS A 468 -7.57 1.06 -5.48
N ALA A 469 -8.62 0.73 -6.24
CA ALA A 469 -9.53 -0.37 -5.93
C ALA A 469 -8.95 -1.76 -6.23
N THR A 470 -7.75 -1.83 -6.81
CA THR A 470 -7.15 -3.07 -7.30
C THR A 470 -5.74 -3.27 -6.76
N ARG A 471 -5.35 -4.54 -6.63
CA ARG A 471 -3.97 -4.90 -6.27
C ARG A 471 -3.49 -6.04 -7.15
N ASP A 472 -2.38 -5.83 -7.84
CA ASP A 472 -1.77 -6.84 -8.69
C ASP A 472 -1.24 -8.00 -7.84
N ILE A 473 -1.62 -9.22 -8.24
CA ILE A 473 -1.18 -10.45 -7.60
C ILE A 473 -0.17 -11.13 -8.52
N PRO A 474 1.11 -11.24 -8.10
CA PRO A 474 2.13 -11.90 -8.88
C PRO A 474 1.77 -13.40 -8.94
N ARG A 475 1.93 -14.00 -10.13
CA ARG A 475 1.43 -15.34 -10.46
C ARG A 475 1.63 -16.35 -9.31
N LEU A 476 0.53 -17.00 -8.90
CA LEU A 476 0.54 -18.18 -8.06
C LEU A 476 1.38 -19.28 -8.71
N LEU A 477 2.33 -19.85 -7.97
CA LEU A 477 2.86 -21.16 -8.28
C LEU A 477 1.64 -22.08 -8.43
N SER A 478 1.43 -22.58 -9.64
CA SER A 478 0.58 -23.72 -9.87
C SER A 478 1.15 -24.87 -9.04
N SER A 479 0.65 -25.06 -7.82
CA SER A 479 0.72 -26.34 -7.15
C SER A 479 -0.20 -27.27 -7.93
N GLY A 480 0.41 -28.25 -8.59
CA GLY A 480 -0.29 -29.39 -9.16
C GLY A 480 -0.89 -30.30 -8.08
#